data_AF-A0A2M8ELU7-F1
#
_entry.id   AF-A0A2M8ELU7-F1
#
_cell.length_a   1.000
_cell.length_b   1.000
_cell.length_c   1.000
_cell.angle_alpha   90.00
_cell.angle_beta   90.00
_cell.angle_gamma   90.00
#
_symmetry.space_group_name_H-M   'P 1'
#
loop_
_entity.id
_entity.type
_entity.pdbx_description
1 polymer ?
#
loop_
_entity_poly.entity_id
_entity_poly.type
_entity_poly.pdbx_seq_one_letter_code
_entity_poly.pdbx_strand_id
1 'polypeptide(L)'
;MNKINNQLIPITEITRSPSDRFAFSARPWNYLIPDIDHPVFGDLAVRVNFWIWQHPPYYLTEPFFPKEHTLFLGYTLIALSIYTIWQTYVKKTITGDQKFNVTFFLIIAVTAFIFSMPPYIGLNNFKIYFPSHFIYDFLPQFRAYARYGIFVFIGNTILAVIGLEHLISKSFINKSHQKLKQNLLIITISALAIFEFIPGKHLISIEPTPPYEWLREQASLQQSPLKYIEIPSRADYTDHLYTYDANIEIINPYLVTRGDAKLLEDIILKRENALIPIDLVEREKLFCDLSNKLDVKYLFYHEKELNRQKYVQKFMKTGVVTPQLKVAMAESWGSPVFGNHVPKTDQDLEKEQITKNMKNFLLYDPKLKLIKEYTNDEIIASRPNKNFSADKFDTVTVFEINCK
;
A
#
# COMPACT_ATOMS: atom_id res chain seq x y z
N MET A 1 -14.38 -5.09 -45.40
CA MET A 1 -13.21 -4.98 -44.50
C MET A 1 -12.95 -3.49 -44.26
N ASN A 2 -13.46 -2.95 -43.15
CA ASN A 2 -13.23 -1.56 -42.77
C ASN A 2 -11.81 -1.43 -42.20
N LYS A 3 -11.00 -0.57 -42.81
CA LYS A 3 -9.70 -0.16 -42.26
C LYS A 3 -9.95 0.47 -40.90
N ILE A 4 -9.64 -0.25 -39.83
CA ILE A 4 -9.52 0.34 -38.49
C ILE A 4 -8.33 1.30 -38.59
N ASN A 5 -8.63 2.59 -38.69
CA ASN A 5 -7.61 3.62 -38.68
C ASN A 5 -6.89 3.54 -37.32
N ASN A 6 -5.63 3.12 -37.34
CA ASN A 6 -4.67 3.26 -36.25
C ASN A 6 -4.39 4.75 -36.00
N GLN A 7 -5.40 5.51 -35.58
CA GLN A 7 -5.17 6.78 -34.92
C GLN A 7 -4.54 6.42 -33.58
N LEU A 8 -3.22 6.55 -33.52
CA LEU A 8 -2.45 6.55 -32.27
C LEU A 8 -3.20 7.48 -31.33
N ILE A 9 -3.85 6.90 -30.32
CA ILE A 9 -4.52 7.66 -29.28
C ILE A 9 -3.43 8.59 -28.74
N PRO A 10 -3.56 9.92 -28.90
CA PRO A 10 -2.56 10.84 -28.39
C PRO A 10 -2.39 10.48 -26.93
N ILE A 11 -1.13 10.32 -26.50
CA ILE A 11 -0.81 10.04 -25.10
C ILE A 11 -1.39 11.20 -24.32
N THR A 12 -2.62 11.05 -23.84
CA THR A 12 -3.28 12.04 -22.99
C THR A 12 -2.33 12.24 -21.84
N GLU A 13 -1.93 13.49 -21.57
CA GLU A 13 -1.15 13.82 -20.39
C GLU A 13 -1.70 12.99 -19.24
N ILE A 14 -0.84 12.19 -18.62
CA ILE A 14 -1.24 11.29 -17.54
C ILE A 14 -1.54 12.19 -16.34
N THR A 15 -2.72 12.80 -16.34
CA THR A 15 -3.23 13.62 -15.25
C THR A 15 -3.60 12.66 -14.14
N ARG A 16 -2.74 12.55 -13.13
CA ARG A 16 -3.01 11.70 -11.98
C ARG A 16 -4.25 12.21 -11.24
N SER A 17 -4.99 11.29 -10.65
CA SER A 17 -6.17 11.65 -9.88
C SER A 17 -5.77 12.55 -8.70
N PRO A 18 -6.52 13.61 -8.40
CA PRO A 18 -6.35 14.39 -7.18
C PRO A 18 -6.28 13.53 -5.90
N SER A 19 -6.97 12.38 -5.88
CA SER A 19 -6.94 11.41 -4.77
C SER A 19 -5.54 10.89 -4.48
N ASP A 20 -4.70 10.69 -5.52
CA ASP A 20 -3.34 10.16 -5.38
C ASP A 20 -2.46 11.11 -4.56
N ARG A 21 -2.75 12.41 -4.59
CA ARG A 21 -2.00 13.40 -3.80
C ARG A 21 -2.33 13.29 -2.32
N PHE A 22 -3.61 13.12 -1.99
CA PHE A 22 -4.07 12.95 -0.61
C PHE A 22 -3.57 11.65 0.01
N ALA A 23 -3.63 10.61 -0.82
CA ALA A 23 -3.10 9.29 -0.63
C ALA A 23 -1.66 9.32 -0.12
N PHE A 24 -0.69 9.80 -0.93
CA PHE A 24 0.74 9.74 -0.59
C PHE A 24 1.26 10.92 0.27
N SER A 25 0.37 11.57 1.01
CA SER A 25 0.72 12.65 1.94
C SER A 25 0.75 12.15 3.37
N ALA A 26 1.67 12.66 4.19
CA ALA A 26 1.72 12.35 5.61
C ALA A 26 0.47 12.89 6.32
N ARG A 27 0.14 12.27 7.46
CA ARG A 27 -0.83 12.79 8.42
C ARG A 27 -0.12 13.10 9.74
N PRO A 28 -0.62 14.07 10.53
CA PRO A 28 0.02 14.43 11.80
C PRO A 28 0.26 13.24 12.74
N TRP A 29 -0.70 12.31 12.80
CA TRP A 29 -0.60 11.13 13.65
C TRP A 29 0.36 10.06 13.12
N ASN A 30 0.73 10.07 11.84
CA ASN A 30 1.73 9.12 11.31
C ASN A 30 3.09 9.29 12.00
N TYR A 31 3.36 10.47 12.57
CA TYR A 31 4.56 10.77 13.33
C TYR A 31 4.50 10.31 14.79
N LEU A 32 3.31 9.96 15.27
CA LEU A 32 3.04 9.63 16.67
C LEU A 32 2.65 8.17 16.88
N ILE A 33 2.02 7.54 15.89
CA ILE A 33 1.56 6.16 15.99
C ILE A 33 2.71 5.23 15.56
N PRO A 34 3.09 4.23 16.38
CA PRO A 34 4.12 3.27 16.03
C PRO A 34 3.68 2.38 14.87
N ASP A 35 4.62 1.64 14.30
CA ASP A 35 4.29 0.70 13.23
C ASP A 35 3.22 -0.31 13.69
N ILE A 36 2.26 -0.60 12.82
CA ILE A 36 1.22 -1.63 13.05
C ILE A 36 1.83 -3.02 13.25
N ASP A 37 3.04 -3.21 12.74
CA ASP A 37 3.81 -4.43 12.80
C ASP A 37 4.70 -4.52 14.06
N HIS A 38 4.72 -3.49 14.91
CA HIS A 38 5.54 -3.47 16.12
C HIS A 38 5.10 -4.59 17.11
N PRO A 39 6.02 -5.39 17.68
CA PRO A 39 5.66 -6.59 18.45
C PRO A 39 4.83 -6.32 19.71
N VAL A 40 5.05 -5.18 20.38
CA VAL A 40 4.29 -4.76 21.57
C VAL A 40 3.19 -3.75 21.26
N PHE A 41 3.48 -2.72 20.46
CA PHE A 41 2.54 -1.63 20.18
C PHE A 41 1.64 -1.82 18.94
N GLY A 42 1.84 -2.87 18.14
CA GLY A 42 1.10 -3.08 16.89
C GLY A 42 -0.41 -3.09 17.07
N ASP A 43 -0.91 -3.84 18.05
CA ASP A 43 -2.35 -3.89 18.38
C ASP A 43 -2.91 -2.52 18.77
N LEU A 44 -2.14 -1.74 19.52
CA LEU A 44 -2.53 -0.37 19.88
C LEU A 44 -2.56 0.52 18.64
N ALA A 45 -1.53 0.44 17.79
CA ALA A 45 -1.46 1.20 16.55
C ALA A 45 -2.65 0.88 15.61
N VAL A 46 -3.02 -0.40 15.49
CA VAL A 46 -4.20 -0.83 14.71
C VAL A 46 -5.48 -0.23 15.30
N ARG A 47 -5.69 -0.33 16.62
CA ARG A 47 -6.87 0.24 17.28
C ARG A 47 -6.95 1.76 17.14
N VAL A 48 -5.84 2.47 17.31
CA VAL A 48 -5.78 3.93 17.18
C VAL A 48 -6.05 4.34 15.74
N ASN A 49 -5.38 3.72 14.76
CA ASN A 49 -5.66 3.99 13.34
C ASN A 49 -7.12 3.72 12.99
N PHE A 50 -7.67 2.58 13.44
CA PHE A 50 -9.07 2.27 13.23
C PHE A 50 -10.00 3.31 13.83
N TRP A 51 -9.72 3.76 15.07
CA TRP A 51 -10.48 4.82 15.73
C TRP A 51 -10.41 6.13 14.94
N ILE A 52 -9.22 6.55 14.51
CA ILE A 52 -9.02 7.76 13.69
C ILE A 52 -9.87 7.67 12.42
N TRP A 53 -9.86 6.53 11.72
CA TRP A 53 -10.64 6.31 10.49
C TRP A 53 -12.15 6.39 10.68
N GLN A 54 -12.67 6.17 11.90
CA GLN A 54 -14.10 6.31 12.18
C GLN A 54 -14.55 7.76 12.43
N HIS A 55 -13.61 8.67 12.69
CA HIS A 55 -13.96 10.02 13.11
C HIS A 55 -13.65 11.03 11.99
N PRO A 56 -14.48 12.08 11.85
CA PRO A 56 -14.16 13.20 10.98
C PRO A 56 -12.90 13.94 11.48
N PRO A 57 -12.15 14.60 10.58
CA PRO A 57 -12.47 14.80 9.17
C PRO A 57 -11.96 13.67 8.24
N TYR A 58 -12.89 13.09 7.47
CA TYR A 58 -12.65 11.92 6.61
C TYR A 58 -11.45 12.05 5.66
N TYR A 59 -11.16 13.23 5.11
CA TYR A 59 -10.00 13.40 4.21
C TYR A 59 -8.65 13.34 4.93
N LEU A 60 -8.60 13.69 6.22
CA LEU A 60 -7.40 13.44 7.03
C LEU A 60 -7.36 11.97 7.41
N THR A 61 -8.49 11.39 7.77
CA THR A 61 -8.60 10.03 8.31
C THR A 61 -8.79 8.96 7.24
N GLU A 62 -8.66 9.32 5.97
CA GLU A 62 -8.87 8.41 4.85
C GLU A 62 -7.80 7.31 4.88
N PRO A 63 -8.22 6.05 4.82
CA PRO A 63 -7.31 4.93 4.84
C PRO A 63 -6.32 5.00 3.66
N PHE A 64 -5.04 5.01 3.97
CA PHE A 64 -4.00 4.84 2.96
C PHE A 64 -2.88 3.97 3.50
N PHE A 65 -2.29 3.14 2.63
CA PHE A 65 -1.35 2.05 2.94
C PHE A 65 -0.54 2.32 4.21
N PRO A 66 -0.97 1.80 5.38
CA PRO A 66 -0.38 2.16 6.67
C PRO A 66 1.13 1.91 6.69
N LYS A 67 1.55 0.84 6.02
CA LYS A 67 2.95 0.43 5.87
C LYS A 67 3.80 1.41 5.06
N GLU A 68 3.22 2.08 4.06
CA GLU A 68 3.94 3.09 3.28
C GLU A 68 4.05 4.43 4.00
N HIS A 69 3.32 4.57 5.12
CA HIS A 69 3.16 5.82 5.85
C HIS A 69 3.58 5.76 7.32
N THR A 70 4.30 4.71 7.73
CA THR A 70 4.94 4.69 9.06
C THR A 70 6.02 5.79 9.09
N LEU A 71 5.71 6.91 9.76
CA LEU A 71 6.62 8.05 9.94
C LEU A 71 6.93 8.27 11.43
N PHE A 72 6.75 7.23 12.24
CA PHE A 72 6.87 7.27 13.69
C PHE A 72 8.23 7.84 14.12
N LEU A 73 8.22 8.88 14.96
CA LEU A 73 9.43 9.57 15.38
C LEU A 73 10.08 8.96 16.62
N GLY A 74 9.41 8.03 17.32
CA GLY A 74 9.84 7.51 18.61
C GLY A 74 9.47 8.45 19.76
N TYR A 75 8.72 7.96 20.75
CA TYR A 75 8.31 8.75 21.91
C TYR A 75 9.50 9.23 22.72
N THR A 76 10.55 8.40 22.86
CA THR A 76 11.78 8.75 23.55
C THR A 76 12.48 9.93 22.87
N LEU A 77 12.56 9.90 21.53
CA LEU A 77 13.17 11.00 20.77
C LEU A 77 12.31 12.27 20.83
N ILE A 78 10.99 12.16 20.68
CA ILE A 78 10.07 13.30 20.85
C ILE A 78 10.25 13.95 22.23
N ALA A 79 10.29 13.15 23.30
CA ALA A 79 10.45 13.66 24.66
C ALA A 79 11.78 14.40 24.86
N LEU A 80 12.89 13.85 24.33
CA LEU A 80 14.20 14.51 24.36
C LEU A 80 14.22 15.79 23.52
N SER A 81 13.59 15.80 22.34
CA SER A 81 13.45 17.00 21.51
C SER A 81 12.67 18.11 22.21
N ILE A 82 11.53 17.78 22.84
CA ILE A 82 10.74 18.72 23.64
C ILE A 82 11.59 19.26 24.80
N TYR A 83 12.35 18.38 25.47
CA TYR A 83 13.27 18.79 26.53
C TYR A 83 14.31 19.79 26.01
N THR A 84 14.93 19.56 24.86
CA THR A 84 15.88 20.48 24.22
C THR A 84 15.26 21.85 23.94
N ILE A 85 14.07 21.87 23.36
CA ILE A 85 13.32 23.10 23.04
C ILE A 85 13.01 23.86 24.34
N TRP A 86 12.54 23.15 25.37
CA TRP A 86 12.24 23.74 26.68
C TRP A 86 13.50 24.33 27.36
N GLN A 87 14.61 23.60 27.36
CA GLN A 87 15.87 24.09 27.93
C GLN A 87 16.41 25.32 27.17
N THR A 88 16.24 25.35 25.86
CA THR A 88 16.72 26.45 25.00
C THR A 88 15.87 27.72 25.17
N TYR A 89 14.55 27.62 25.10
CA TYR A 89 13.68 28.81 25.03
C TYR A 89 13.08 29.20 26.38
N VAL A 90 12.80 28.25 27.26
CA VAL A 90 12.17 28.53 28.56
C VAL A 90 13.22 28.70 29.65
N LYS A 91 14.15 27.74 29.78
CA LYS A 91 15.21 27.81 30.81
C LYS A 91 16.43 28.62 30.37
N LYS A 92 16.60 28.84 29.07
CA LYS A 92 17.73 29.58 28.48
C LYS A 92 19.10 29.03 28.92
N THR A 93 19.18 27.72 29.18
CA THR A 93 20.44 27.06 29.59
C THR A 93 21.31 26.72 28.39
N ILE A 94 20.70 26.49 27.23
CA ILE A 94 21.38 26.27 25.95
C ILE A 94 21.47 27.63 25.23
N THR A 95 22.69 28.11 24.99
CA THR A 95 22.96 29.43 24.40
C THR A 95 24.02 29.33 23.29
N GLY A 96 24.31 30.45 22.62
CA GLY A 96 25.32 30.51 21.54
C GLY A 96 25.00 29.60 20.35
N ASP A 97 26.01 28.92 19.84
CA ASP A 97 25.93 28.08 18.64
C ASP A 97 24.94 26.92 18.79
N GLN A 98 24.81 26.35 19.99
CA GLN A 98 23.83 25.29 20.24
C GLN A 98 22.40 25.79 20.08
N LYS A 99 22.10 27.02 20.53
CA LYS A 99 20.78 27.63 20.32
C LYS A 99 20.49 27.83 18.84
N PHE A 100 21.49 28.24 18.05
CA PHE A 100 21.35 28.34 16.60
C PHE A 100 21.01 26.98 15.99
N ASN A 101 21.75 25.92 16.33
CA ASN A 101 21.49 24.57 15.84
C ASN A 101 20.07 24.08 16.20
N VAL A 102 19.64 24.28 17.45
CA VAL A 102 18.28 23.94 17.89
C VAL A 102 17.23 24.68 17.05
N THR A 103 17.44 25.98 16.81
CA THR A 103 16.52 26.80 16.01
C THR A 103 16.48 26.32 14.55
N PHE A 104 17.64 26.06 13.97
CA PHE A 104 17.79 25.61 12.59
C PHE A 104 17.08 24.27 12.34
N PHE A 105 17.37 23.25 13.15
CA PHE A 105 16.75 21.93 13.00
C PHE A 105 15.26 21.91 13.36
N LEU A 106 14.83 22.78 14.29
CA LEU A 106 13.40 22.99 14.56
C LEU A 106 12.69 23.57 13.33
N ILE A 107 13.27 24.58 12.68
CA ILE A 107 12.71 25.18 11.45
C ILE A 107 12.66 24.14 10.33
N ILE A 108 13.71 23.34 10.14
CA ILE A 108 13.72 22.25 9.16
C ILE A 108 12.60 21.25 9.45
N ALA A 109 12.49 20.75 10.69
CA ALA A 109 11.49 19.76 11.06
C ALA A 109 10.06 20.29 10.85
N VAL A 110 9.78 21.52 11.28
CA VAL A 110 8.46 22.15 11.12
C VAL A 110 8.15 22.40 9.65
N THR A 111 9.11 22.92 8.87
CA THR A 111 8.91 23.17 7.45
C THR A 111 8.66 21.87 6.69
N ALA A 112 9.49 20.85 6.92
CA ALA A 112 9.31 19.54 6.30
C ALA A 112 7.99 18.87 6.68
N PHE A 113 7.55 19.03 7.94
CA PHE A 113 6.25 18.56 8.39
C PHE A 113 5.10 19.26 7.65
N ILE A 114 5.17 20.58 7.46
CA ILE A 114 4.18 21.34 6.69
C ILE A 114 4.15 20.89 5.21
N PHE A 115 5.32 20.60 4.63
CA PHE A 115 5.44 20.12 3.25
C PHE A 115 4.97 18.67 3.09
N SER A 116 5.01 17.85 4.14
CA SER A 116 4.52 16.48 4.11
C SER A 116 3.01 16.36 4.25
N MET A 117 2.33 17.41 4.76
CA MET A 117 0.88 17.46 4.93
C MET A 117 0.11 17.32 3.60
N PRO A 118 -1.16 16.89 3.65
CA PRO A 118 -2.02 16.83 2.47
C PRO A 118 -2.16 18.20 1.78
N PRO A 119 -2.50 18.24 0.46
CA PRO A 119 -2.62 19.47 -0.31
C PRO A 119 -3.51 20.53 0.33
N TYR A 120 -4.60 20.11 0.96
CA TYR A 120 -5.42 21.01 1.75
C TYR A 120 -6.05 20.28 2.93
N ILE A 121 -6.41 21.07 3.94
CA ILE A 121 -7.24 20.64 5.06
C ILE A 121 -8.55 21.45 5.01
N GLY A 122 -9.67 20.74 4.86
CA GLY A 122 -11.02 21.33 4.90
C GLY A 122 -11.53 21.48 6.34
N LEU A 123 -11.60 22.71 6.84
CA LEU A 123 -12.29 23.06 8.08
C LEU A 123 -13.67 23.63 7.72
N ASN A 124 -14.70 22.79 7.75
CA ASN A 124 -16.06 23.13 7.31
C ASN A 124 -16.05 23.68 5.86
N ASN A 125 -16.47 24.94 5.67
CA ASN A 125 -16.50 25.61 4.35
C ASN A 125 -15.16 26.25 3.95
N PHE A 126 -14.13 26.16 4.79
CA PHE A 126 -12.83 26.78 4.55
C PHE A 126 -11.79 25.73 4.18
N LYS A 127 -11.01 25.97 3.13
CA LYS A 127 -9.88 25.12 2.73
C LYS A 127 -8.58 25.83 3.05
N ILE A 128 -7.77 25.23 3.92
CA ILE A 128 -6.41 25.68 4.18
C ILE A 128 -5.49 24.90 3.25
N TYR A 129 -4.85 25.58 2.31
CA TYR A 129 -3.93 24.97 1.36
C TYR A 129 -2.52 24.89 1.95
N PHE A 130 -1.88 23.74 1.76
CA PHE A 130 -0.50 23.48 2.17
C PHE A 130 0.45 23.63 0.98
N PRO A 131 1.77 23.80 1.21
CA PRO A 131 2.77 23.86 0.16
C PRO A 131 2.71 22.69 -0.83
N SER A 132 2.34 21.50 -0.36
CA SER A 132 2.19 20.29 -1.19
C SER A 132 1.17 20.44 -2.32
N HIS A 133 0.17 21.32 -2.18
CA HIS A 133 -0.78 21.64 -3.26
C HIS A 133 -0.07 22.28 -4.45
N PHE A 134 0.75 23.29 -4.18
CA PHE A 134 1.44 24.07 -5.20
C PHE A 134 2.59 23.29 -5.83
N ILE A 135 3.32 22.48 -5.04
CA ILE A 135 4.43 21.65 -5.55
C ILE A 135 3.95 20.72 -6.66
N TYR A 136 2.74 20.19 -6.56
CA TYR A 136 2.19 19.32 -7.61
C TYR A 136 2.10 20.02 -8.97
N ASP A 137 1.67 21.27 -8.97
CA ASP A 137 1.44 22.04 -10.19
C ASP A 137 2.77 22.39 -10.87
N PHE A 138 3.84 22.56 -10.10
CA PHE A 138 5.18 22.86 -10.62
C PHE A 138 6.04 21.61 -10.90
N LEU A 139 5.90 20.57 -10.08
CA LEU A 139 6.80 19.42 -10.01
C LEU A 139 6.01 18.10 -9.80
N PRO A 140 5.19 17.67 -10.78
CA PRO A 140 4.33 16.49 -10.66
C PRO A 140 5.10 15.17 -10.49
N GLN A 141 6.43 15.19 -10.67
CA GLN A 141 7.31 14.05 -10.36
C GLN A 141 7.33 13.68 -8.87
N PHE A 142 7.05 14.62 -7.95
CA PHE A 142 6.98 14.32 -6.52
C PHE A 142 5.63 13.69 -6.17
N ARG A 143 5.55 12.35 -6.30
CA ARG A 143 4.33 11.60 -6.00
C ARG A 143 4.02 11.55 -4.51
N ALA A 144 5.04 11.35 -3.68
CA ALA A 144 4.87 11.03 -2.26
C ALA A 144 5.45 12.12 -1.35
N TYR A 145 4.58 13.04 -0.93
CA TYR A 145 4.91 14.11 0.02
C TYR A 145 5.26 13.57 1.40
N ALA A 146 4.77 12.39 1.78
CA ALA A 146 5.18 11.70 3.00
C ALA A 146 6.70 11.54 3.14
N ARG A 147 7.46 11.53 2.02
CA ARG A 147 8.93 11.45 2.01
C ARG A 147 9.62 12.63 2.67
N TYR A 148 8.98 13.80 2.75
CA TYR A 148 9.50 14.92 3.54
C TYR A 148 9.60 14.57 5.03
N GLY A 149 8.90 13.53 5.49
CA GLY A 149 9.05 12.96 6.82
C GLY A 149 10.49 12.56 7.19
N ILE A 150 11.36 12.27 6.22
CA ILE A 150 12.79 12.00 6.48
C ILE A 150 13.46 13.22 7.13
N PHE A 151 13.15 14.43 6.67
CA PHE A 151 13.72 15.66 7.25
C PHE A 151 13.12 15.98 8.62
N VAL A 152 11.85 15.63 8.86
CA VAL A 152 11.24 15.69 10.19
C VAL A 152 11.99 14.76 11.14
N PHE A 153 12.29 13.54 10.69
CA PHE A 153 13.05 12.56 11.46
C PHE A 153 14.45 13.07 11.79
N ILE A 154 15.21 13.56 10.79
CA ILE A 154 16.55 14.14 10.99
C ILE A 154 16.52 15.29 12.01
N GLY A 155 15.59 16.24 11.84
CA GLY A 155 15.46 17.37 12.77
C GLY A 155 15.14 16.89 14.19
N ASN A 156 14.20 15.95 14.34
CA ASN A 156 13.87 15.36 15.64
C ASN A 156 15.04 14.60 16.27
N THR A 157 15.78 13.79 15.51
CA THR A 157 16.93 13.04 16.01
C THR A 157 18.02 13.99 16.53
N ILE A 158 18.34 15.06 15.79
CA ILE A 158 19.40 16.00 16.21
C ILE A 158 18.96 16.78 17.45
N LEU A 159 17.70 17.22 17.53
CA LEU A 159 17.15 17.84 18.73
C LEU A 159 17.20 16.89 19.93
N ALA A 160 16.89 15.61 19.75
CA ALA A 160 16.96 14.59 20.80
C ALA A 160 18.40 14.36 21.28
N VAL A 161 19.38 14.32 20.37
CA VAL A 161 20.81 14.18 20.71
C VAL A 161 21.32 15.35 21.55
N ILE A 162 21.00 16.60 21.18
CA ILE A 162 21.35 17.78 21.97
C ILE A 162 20.71 17.70 23.37
N GLY A 163 19.48 17.19 23.45
CA GLY A 163 18.76 17.01 24.71
C GLY A 163 19.43 16.00 25.63
N LEU A 164 19.85 14.88 25.05
CA LEU A 164 20.59 13.84 25.75
C LEU A 164 21.95 14.34 26.25
N GLU A 165 22.71 15.06 25.40
CA GLU A 165 23.97 15.70 25.78
C GLU A 165 23.79 16.67 26.94
N HIS A 166 22.75 17.52 26.88
CA HIS A 166 22.44 18.47 27.94
C HIS A 166 22.05 17.76 29.25
N LEU A 167 21.26 16.69 29.18
CA LEU A 167 20.82 15.92 30.34
C LEU A 167 22.01 15.22 31.03
N ILE A 168 22.93 14.67 30.23
CA ILE A 168 24.16 14.03 30.71
C ILE A 168 25.10 15.05 31.37
N SER A 169 25.38 16.17 30.70
CA SER A 169 26.34 17.18 31.16
C SER A 169 25.88 17.85 32.48
N LYS A 170 24.58 18.11 32.63
CA LYS A 170 24.04 18.76 33.82
C LYS A 170 23.95 17.83 35.03
N SER A 171 23.67 16.55 34.82
CA SER A 171 23.32 15.64 35.92
C SER A 171 24.55 15.11 36.68
N PHE A 172 25.78 15.29 36.18
CA PHE A 172 26.93 14.48 36.62
C PHE A 172 28.27 15.21 36.82
N ILE A 173 28.23 16.44 37.32
CA ILE A 173 29.44 17.16 37.73
C ILE A 173 29.86 16.70 39.15
N ASN A 174 30.99 15.99 39.24
CA ASN A 174 31.87 15.81 40.42
C ASN A 174 31.85 14.55 41.35
N LYS A 175 31.21 13.40 41.07
CA LYS A 175 31.42 12.18 41.91
C LYS A 175 31.65 10.88 41.13
N SER A 176 32.59 10.04 41.59
CA SER A 176 32.93 8.73 41.00
C SER A 176 31.71 7.81 40.76
N HIS A 177 30.73 7.81 41.67
CA HIS A 177 29.48 7.05 41.52
C HIS A 177 28.51 7.57 40.44
N GLN A 178 28.79 8.73 39.81
CA GLN A 178 27.93 9.31 38.76
C GLN A 178 28.19 8.70 37.38
N LYS A 179 29.38 8.13 37.10
CA LYS A 179 29.65 7.45 35.82
C LYS A 179 28.74 6.25 35.58
N LEU A 180 28.49 5.46 36.63
CA LEU A 180 27.55 4.33 36.55
C LEU A 180 26.12 4.82 36.23
N LYS A 181 25.66 5.88 36.90
CA LYS A 181 24.34 6.47 36.66
C LYS A 181 24.20 7.02 35.24
N GLN A 182 25.24 7.68 34.73
CA GLN A 182 25.30 8.16 33.36
C GLN A 182 25.21 7.00 32.36
N ASN A 183 26.01 5.94 32.54
CA ASN A 183 25.97 4.77 31.67
C ASN A 183 24.60 4.08 31.72
N LEU A 184 24.02 3.92 32.91
CA LEU A 184 22.68 3.34 33.06
C LEU A 184 21.63 4.19 32.33
N LEU A 185 21.66 5.51 32.49
CA LEU A 185 20.76 6.41 31.79
C LEU A 185 20.89 6.31 30.27
N ILE A 186 22.12 6.30 29.74
CA ILE A 186 22.37 6.13 28.29
C ILE A 186 21.84 4.77 27.83
N ILE A 187 22.13 3.69 28.57
CA ILE A 187 21.64 2.35 28.25
C ILE A 187 20.12 2.32 28.27
N THR A 188 19.47 2.93 29.26
CA THR A 188 18.00 2.99 29.36
C THR A 188 17.40 3.75 28.19
N ILE A 189 17.91 4.94 27.86
CA ILE A 189 17.40 5.75 26.74
C ILE A 189 17.62 5.02 25.41
N SER A 190 18.80 4.43 25.21
CA SER A 190 19.09 3.64 24.01
C SER A 190 18.21 2.39 23.91
N ALA A 191 17.97 1.69 25.03
CA ALA A 191 17.10 0.52 25.06
C ALA A 191 15.64 0.89 24.76
N LEU A 192 15.15 2.02 25.28
CA LEU A 192 13.81 2.54 24.97
C LEU A 192 13.70 2.94 23.50
N ALA A 193 14.70 3.64 22.95
CA ALA A 193 14.72 4.01 21.54
C ALA A 193 14.78 2.77 20.64
N ILE A 194 15.65 1.81 20.92
CA ILE A 194 15.69 0.54 20.18
C ILE A 194 14.36 -0.18 20.28
N PHE A 195 13.79 -0.27 21.48
CA PHE A 195 12.50 -0.92 21.74
C PHE A 195 11.38 -0.33 20.88
N GLU A 196 11.28 1.00 20.79
CA GLU A 196 10.30 1.74 19.99
C GLU A 196 10.40 1.46 18.47
N PHE A 197 11.59 1.08 17.99
CA PHE A 197 11.86 0.81 16.57
C PHE A 197 12.13 -0.67 16.28
N ILE A 198 11.82 -1.59 17.20
CA ILE A 198 12.00 -3.02 16.94
C ILE A 198 11.14 -3.41 15.73
N PRO A 199 11.75 -3.88 14.62
CA PRO A 199 10.99 -4.27 13.46
C PRO A 199 10.10 -5.47 13.79
N GLY A 200 8.88 -5.47 13.25
CA GLY A 200 8.02 -6.64 13.25
C GLY A 200 8.66 -7.81 12.50
N LYS A 201 8.21 -9.04 12.79
CA LYS A 201 8.64 -10.23 12.04
C LYS A 201 7.98 -10.27 10.65
N HIS A 202 8.48 -9.46 9.72
CA HIS A 202 8.06 -9.48 8.32
C HIS A 202 9.06 -10.24 7.48
N LEU A 203 8.95 -11.58 7.55
CA LEU A 203 9.59 -12.42 6.56
C LEU A 203 8.65 -12.49 5.35
N ILE A 204 8.86 -11.58 4.40
CA ILE A 204 8.21 -11.68 3.09
C ILE A 204 8.91 -12.81 2.36
N SER A 205 8.19 -13.90 2.07
CA SER A 205 8.75 -14.91 1.17
C SER A 205 8.82 -14.32 -0.23
N ILE A 206 10.03 -14.37 -0.80
CA ILE A 206 10.29 -14.08 -2.21
C ILE A 206 10.01 -15.28 -3.11
N GLU A 207 9.71 -16.44 -2.50
CA GLU A 207 9.44 -17.67 -3.24
C GLU A 207 8.15 -17.55 -4.05
N PRO A 208 8.15 -18.01 -5.31
CA PRO A 208 6.96 -18.04 -6.14
C PRO A 208 5.84 -18.83 -5.46
N THR A 209 4.61 -18.34 -5.55
CA THR A 209 3.45 -19.16 -5.17
C THR A 209 3.26 -20.30 -6.17
N PRO A 210 2.59 -21.41 -5.78
CA PRO A 210 2.40 -22.57 -6.67
C PRO A 210 1.84 -22.29 -8.08
N PRO A 211 0.95 -21.29 -8.29
CA PRO A 211 0.57 -20.88 -9.64
C PRO A 211 1.73 -20.39 -10.51
N TYR A 212 2.66 -19.60 -9.93
CA TYR A 212 3.83 -19.06 -10.64
C TYR A 212 4.95 -20.10 -10.77
N GLU A 213 5.09 -21.02 -9.80
CA GLU A 213 5.99 -22.16 -9.93
C GLU A 213 5.61 -23.03 -11.14
N TRP A 214 4.34 -23.37 -11.23
CA TRP A 214 3.82 -24.10 -12.39
C TRP A 214 4.00 -23.33 -13.69
N LEU A 215 3.78 -22.01 -13.67
CA LEU A 215 4.00 -21.17 -14.85
C LEU A 215 5.47 -21.18 -15.29
N ARG A 216 6.41 -21.14 -14.34
CA ARG A 216 7.85 -21.27 -14.57
C ARG A 216 8.18 -22.63 -15.18
N GLU A 217 7.58 -23.71 -14.70
CA GLU A 217 7.72 -25.04 -15.31
C GLU A 217 7.22 -25.02 -16.78
N GLN A 218 6.05 -24.45 -17.05
CA GLN A 218 5.52 -24.36 -18.41
C GLN A 218 6.39 -23.50 -19.34
N ALA A 219 6.95 -22.41 -18.81
CA ALA A 219 7.86 -21.54 -19.54
C ALA A 219 9.16 -22.27 -19.88
N SER A 220 9.70 -23.08 -18.97
CA SER A 220 10.91 -23.87 -19.22
C SER A 220 10.76 -24.91 -20.33
N LEU A 221 9.54 -25.39 -20.56
CA LEU A 221 9.20 -26.32 -21.64
C LEU A 221 9.03 -25.63 -23.00
N GLN A 222 8.88 -24.29 -23.03
CA GLN A 222 8.62 -23.52 -24.24
C GLN A 222 9.85 -22.67 -24.60
N GLN A 223 10.20 -22.62 -25.89
CA GLN A 223 11.37 -21.85 -26.36
C GLN A 223 11.11 -20.34 -26.49
N SER A 224 9.84 -19.91 -26.38
CA SER A 224 9.41 -18.51 -26.50
C SER A 224 8.92 -17.98 -25.15
N PRO A 225 9.05 -16.66 -24.88
CA PRO A 225 8.58 -16.08 -23.65
C PRO A 225 7.07 -16.32 -23.51
N LEU A 226 6.69 -17.01 -22.45
CA LEU A 226 5.31 -17.33 -22.17
C LEU A 226 4.62 -16.05 -21.69
N LYS A 227 3.47 -15.71 -22.28
CA LYS A 227 2.69 -14.55 -21.86
C LYS A 227 1.37 -14.95 -21.25
N TYR A 228 0.99 -14.26 -20.20
CA TYR A 228 -0.27 -14.46 -19.51
C TYR A 228 -0.86 -13.13 -19.08
N ILE A 229 -2.16 -13.13 -18.81
CA ILE A 229 -2.89 -12.00 -18.23
C ILE A 229 -3.43 -12.38 -16.86
N GLU A 230 -3.39 -11.44 -15.92
CA GLU A 230 -3.99 -11.58 -14.60
C GLU A 230 -5.23 -10.72 -14.48
N ILE A 231 -6.31 -11.31 -13.94
CA ILE A 231 -7.59 -10.65 -13.78
C ILE A 231 -8.16 -10.93 -12.38
N PRO A 232 -8.51 -9.88 -11.62
CA PRO A 232 -8.19 -8.49 -11.93
C PRO A 232 -6.68 -8.24 -11.89
N SER A 233 -6.24 -7.19 -12.57
CA SER A 233 -4.83 -6.79 -12.57
C SER A 233 -4.33 -6.53 -11.15
N ARG A 234 -3.23 -7.19 -10.75
CA ARG A 234 -2.52 -6.89 -9.51
C ARG A 234 -1.32 -6.00 -9.81
N ALA A 235 -0.97 -5.17 -8.84
CA ALA A 235 0.26 -4.41 -8.84
C ALA A 235 1.10 -4.89 -7.67
N ASP A 236 1.57 -6.13 -7.72
CA ASP A 236 2.51 -6.64 -6.72
C ASP A 236 3.94 -6.61 -7.27
N TYR A 237 4.90 -6.23 -6.43
CA TYR A 237 6.31 -6.12 -6.82
C TYR A 237 6.93 -7.50 -7.13
N THR A 238 6.33 -8.57 -6.61
CA THR A 238 6.72 -9.96 -6.89
C THR A 238 6.51 -10.34 -8.35
N ASP A 239 5.50 -9.77 -9.01
CA ASP A 239 5.15 -10.06 -10.39
C ASP A 239 6.29 -9.63 -11.33
N HIS A 240 6.89 -8.47 -11.04
CA HIS A 240 8.08 -8.00 -11.73
C HIS A 240 9.28 -8.92 -11.50
N LEU A 241 9.48 -9.40 -10.27
CA LEU A 241 10.58 -10.32 -9.96
C LEU A 241 10.48 -11.61 -10.78
N TYR A 242 9.27 -12.19 -10.90
CA TYR A 242 9.05 -13.40 -11.69
C TYR A 242 9.14 -13.15 -13.20
N THR A 243 8.73 -11.97 -13.66
CA THR A 243 8.92 -11.55 -15.06
C THR A 243 10.40 -11.60 -15.43
N TYR A 244 11.28 -11.08 -14.56
CA TYR A 244 12.73 -11.06 -14.79
C TYR A 244 13.39 -12.43 -14.65
N ASP A 245 13.02 -13.26 -13.67
CA ASP A 245 13.70 -14.54 -13.40
C ASP A 245 13.29 -15.67 -14.35
N ALA A 246 12.03 -15.69 -14.82
CA ALA A 246 11.47 -16.85 -15.52
C ALA A 246 11.28 -16.68 -17.04
N ASN A 247 11.69 -15.53 -17.61
CA ASN A 247 11.42 -15.18 -19.02
C ASN A 247 9.91 -15.27 -19.37
N ILE A 248 9.08 -14.85 -18.43
CA ILE A 248 7.62 -14.81 -18.57
C ILE A 248 7.21 -13.34 -18.71
N GLU A 249 6.38 -13.00 -19.69
CA GLU A 249 5.89 -11.64 -19.86
C GLU A 249 4.47 -11.51 -19.28
N ILE A 250 4.33 -10.70 -18.23
CA ILE A 250 3.03 -10.39 -17.64
C ILE A 250 2.37 -9.28 -18.45
N ILE A 251 1.24 -9.60 -19.07
CA ILE A 251 0.40 -8.60 -19.73
C ILE A 251 -0.48 -7.96 -18.66
N ASN A 252 0.09 -7.00 -17.92
CA ASN A 252 -0.58 -6.36 -16.80
C ASN A 252 -1.49 -5.19 -17.27
N PRO A 253 -2.83 -5.28 -17.12
CA PRO A 253 -3.76 -4.19 -17.46
C PRO A 253 -3.51 -2.89 -16.69
N TYR A 254 -2.93 -2.98 -15.49
CA TYR A 254 -2.61 -1.83 -14.64
C TYR A 254 -1.45 -0.99 -15.19
N LEU A 255 -0.50 -1.64 -15.86
CA LEU A 255 0.59 -0.94 -16.53
C LEU A 255 0.03 -0.33 -17.81
N VAL A 256 -0.28 0.97 -17.73
CA VAL A 256 -0.92 1.84 -18.73
C VAL A 256 -0.32 1.76 -20.15
N THR A 257 0.83 1.12 -20.32
CA THR A 257 1.53 0.97 -21.59
C THR A 257 0.82 0.06 -22.60
N ARG A 258 -0.23 -0.70 -22.22
CA ARG A 258 -1.02 -1.52 -23.17
C ARG A 258 -2.53 -1.34 -23.02
N GLY A 259 -3.09 -0.38 -23.77
CA GLY A 259 -4.54 -0.17 -23.85
C GLY A 259 -5.32 -1.45 -24.24
N ASP A 260 -4.72 -2.34 -25.02
CA ASP A 260 -5.27 -3.64 -25.39
C ASP A 260 -5.50 -4.57 -24.18
N ALA A 261 -4.59 -4.56 -23.19
CA ALA A 261 -4.71 -5.40 -21.99
C ALA A 261 -5.86 -4.93 -21.09
N LYS A 262 -6.00 -3.60 -20.94
CA LYS A 262 -7.13 -2.99 -20.23
C LYS A 262 -8.46 -3.23 -20.93
N LEU A 263 -8.47 -3.21 -22.26
CA LEU A 263 -9.66 -3.56 -23.04
C LEU A 263 -10.02 -5.04 -22.84
N LEU A 264 -9.04 -5.95 -22.80
CA LEU A 264 -9.25 -7.36 -22.52
C LEU A 264 -9.84 -7.60 -21.13
N GLU A 265 -9.27 -6.95 -20.10
CA GLU A 265 -9.81 -6.97 -18.74
C GLU A 265 -11.24 -6.42 -18.71
N ASP A 266 -11.49 -5.28 -19.36
CA ASP A 266 -12.83 -4.69 -19.45
C ASP A 266 -13.83 -5.64 -20.11
N ILE A 267 -13.45 -6.36 -21.18
CA ILE A 267 -14.31 -7.33 -21.86
C ILE A 267 -14.70 -8.47 -20.90
N ILE A 268 -13.76 -8.93 -20.08
CA ILE A 268 -13.95 -10.03 -19.15
C ILE A 268 -14.79 -9.57 -17.94
N LEU A 269 -14.44 -8.43 -17.34
CA LEU A 269 -15.11 -7.91 -16.15
C LEU A 269 -16.50 -7.31 -16.43
N LYS A 270 -16.69 -6.67 -17.60
CA LYS A 270 -17.97 -6.07 -18.00
C LYS A 270 -18.89 -7.06 -18.71
N ARG A 271 -18.51 -8.34 -18.81
CA ARG A 271 -19.35 -9.36 -19.46
C ARG A 271 -20.71 -9.53 -18.78
N GLU A 272 -20.74 -9.34 -17.46
CA GLU A 272 -21.94 -9.50 -16.61
C GLU A 272 -22.84 -8.25 -16.59
N ASN A 273 -22.26 -7.05 -16.73
CA ASN A 273 -23.02 -5.81 -16.77
C ASN A 273 -23.30 -5.49 -18.25
N ALA A 274 -24.53 -5.69 -18.72
CA ALA A 274 -25.01 -5.44 -20.10
C ALA A 274 -24.85 -4.00 -20.64
N LEU A 275 -23.94 -3.20 -20.07
CA LEU A 275 -23.62 -1.81 -20.40
C LEU A 275 -22.86 -1.64 -21.71
N ILE A 276 -22.32 -2.70 -22.29
CA ILE A 276 -21.73 -2.66 -23.63
C ILE A 276 -22.69 -3.35 -24.60
N PRO A 277 -23.42 -2.61 -25.46
CA PRO A 277 -24.34 -3.16 -26.45
C PRO A 277 -23.58 -3.75 -27.65
N ILE A 278 -22.58 -4.60 -27.36
CA ILE A 278 -21.86 -5.38 -28.36
C ILE A 278 -22.45 -6.79 -28.32
N ASP A 279 -22.76 -7.31 -29.50
CA ASP A 279 -23.21 -8.69 -29.71
C ASP A 279 -22.20 -9.68 -29.08
N LEU A 280 -22.71 -10.76 -28.50
CA LEU A 280 -21.87 -11.77 -27.83
C LEU A 280 -20.79 -12.32 -28.79
N VAL A 281 -21.16 -12.51 -30.05
CA VAL A 281 -20.26 -12.99 -31.11
C VAL A 281 -19.15 -11.99 -31.40
N GLU A 282 -19.48 -10.71 -31.49
CA GLU A 282 -18.50 -9.65 -31.74
C GLU A 282 -17.54 -9.49 -30.56
N ARG A 283 -18.05 -9.66 -29.33
CA ARG A 283 -17.24 -9.62 -28.11
C ARG A 283 -16.27 -10.81 -28.01
N GLU A 284 -16.72 -12.01 -28.32
CA GLU A 284 -15.87 -13.22 -28.32
C GLU A 284 -14.78 -13.11 -29.39
N LYS A 285 -15.15 -12.61 -30.57
CA LYS A 285 -14.20 -12.31 -31.62
C LYS A 285 -13.17 -11.28 -31.15
N LEU A 286 -13.61 -10.19 -30.52
CA LEU A 286 -12.71 -9.16 -29.99
C LEU A 286 -11.78 -9.71 -28.90
N PHE A 287 -12.29 -10.54 -27.98
CA PHE A 287 -11.49 -11.22 -26.96
C PHE A 287 -10.38 -12.08 -27.60
N CYS A 288 -10.71 -12.83 -28.65
CA CYS A 288 -9.75 -13.66 -29.35
C CYS A 288 -8.77 -12.86 -30.20
N ASP A 289 -9.23 -11.82 -30.89
CA ASP A 289 -8.37 -10.92 -31.66
C ASP A 289 -7.34 -10.23 -30.75
N LEU A 290 -7.76 -9.77 -29.57
CA LEU A 290 -6.88 -9.15 -28.57
C LEU A 290 -5.93 -10.17 -27.93
N SER A 291 -6.42 -11.34 -27.53
CA SER A 291 -5.58 -12.40 -26.95
C SER A 291 -4.50 -12.84 -27.93
N ASN A 292 -4.85 -13.04 -29.21
CA ASN A 292 -3.91 -13.41 -30.27
C ASN A 292 -2.94 -12.25 -30.58
N LYS A 293 -3.42 -11.01 -30.63
CA LYS A 293 -2.58 -9.81 -30.84
C LYS A 293 -1.54 -9.65 -29.74
N LEU A 294 -1.91 -9.95 -28.50
CA LEU A 294 -1.04 -9.85 -27.33
C LEU A 294 -0.18 -11.11 -27.12
N ASP A 295 -0.42 -12.17 -27.89
CA ASP A 295 0.22 -13.49 -27.76
C ASP A 295 0.05 -14.09 -26.34
N VAL A 296 -1.14 -13.91 -25.76
CA VAL A 296 -1.48 -14.38 -24.41
C VAL A 296 -1.96 -15.82 -24.47
N LYS A 297 -1.27 -16.70 -23.74
CA LYS A 297 -1.61 -18.13 -23.68
C LYS A 297 -2.45 -18.50 -22.46
N TYR A 298 -2.19 -17.86 -21.32
CA TYR A 298 -2.88 -18.19 -20.07
C TYR A 298 -3.59 -16.98 -19.47
N LEU A 299 -4.70 -17.24 -18.80
CA LEU A 299 -5.47 -16.29 -18.00
C LEU A 299 -5.47 -16.77 -16.54
N PHE A 300 -4.96 -15.92 -15.65
CA PHE A 300 -4.96 -16.12 -14.21
C PHE A 300 -6.11 -15.32 -13.62
N TYR A 301 -7.06 -16.01 -13.00
CA TYR A 301 -8.22 -15.38 -12.37
C TYR A 301 -8.09 -15.42 -10.84
N HIS A 302 -8.10 -14.24 -10.22
CA HIS A 302 -7.98 -14.05 -8.78
C HIS A 302 -9.33 -13.66 -8.17
N GLU A 303 -9.97 -14.61 -7.52
CA GLU A 303 -11.37 -14.47 -7.11
C GLU A 303 -11.58 -13.40 -6.01
N LYS A 304 -10.72 -13.34 -4.99
CA LYS A 304 -10.93 -12.38 -3.88
C LYS A 304 -10.52 -10.97 -4.26
N GLU A 305 -9.48 -10.79 -5.09
CA GLU A 305 -9.01 -9.48 -5.53
C GLU A 305 -10.08 -8.78 -6.35
N LEU A 306 -10.86 -9.53 -7.14
CA LEU A 306 -12.00 -8.97 -7.85
C LEU A 306 -13.03 -8.37 -6.89
N ASN A 307 -13.36 -9.11 -5.84
CA ASN A 307 -14.28 -8.66 -4.81
C ASN A 307 -13.73 -7.42 -4.12
N ARG A 308 -12.44 -7.42 -3.80
CA ARG A 308 -11.73 -6.28 -3.22
C ARG A 308 -11.83 -5.04 -4.10
N GLN A 309 -11.55 -5.15 -5.40
CA GLN A 309 -11.68 -4.01 -6.32
C GLN A 309 -13.10 -3.46 -6.38
N LYS A 310 -14.13 -4.33 -6.37
CA LYS A 310 -15.53 -3.91 -6.31
C LYS A 310 -15.83 -3.11 -5.03
N TYR A 311 -15.29 -3.54 -3.87
CA TYR A 311 -15.43 -2.80 -2.61
C TYR A 311 -14.77 -1.42 -2.69
N VAL A 312 -13.53 -1.36 -3.17
CA VAL A 312 -12.78 -0.11 -3.33
C VAL A 312 -13.50 0.84 -4.30
N GLN A 313 -13.98 0.36 -5.45
CA GLN A 313 -14.71 1.19 -6.40
C GLN A 313 -16.04 1.70 -5.82
N LYS A 314 -16.79 0.87 -5.08
CA LYS A 314 -18.02 1.30 -4.39
C LYS A 314 -17.71 2.38 -3.36
N PHE A 315 -16.63 2.23 -2.61
CA PHE A 315 -16.15 3.25 -1.68
C PHE A 315 -15.82 4.56 -2.39
N MET A 316 -14.98 4.53 -3.44
CA MET A 316 -14.61 5.73 -4.19
C MET A 316 -15.82 6.47 -4.77
N LYS A 317 -16.88 5.74 -5.14
CA LYS A 317 -18.13 6.33 -5.66
C LYS A 317 -19.03 6.91 -4.58
N THR A 318 -19.09 6.30 -3.39
CA THR A 318 -20.09 6.62 -2.36
C THR A 318 -19.52 7.41 -1.18
N GLY A 319 -18.21 7.37 -0.96
CA GLY A 319 -17.54 7.86 0.25
C GLY A 319 -17.89 7.07 1.51
N VAL A 320 -18.69 6.00 1.41
CA VAL A 320 -19.18 5.24 2.57
C VAL A 320 -18.24 4.09 2.88
N VAL A 321 -17.58 4.16 4.04
CA VAL A 321 -16.76 3.06 4.57
C VAL A 321 -17.67 2.00 5.20
N THR A 322 -18.05 0.97 4.43
CA THR A 322 -18.81 -0.16 4.99
C THR A 322 -17.91 -1.05 5.86
N PRO A 323 -18.45 -1.79 6.85
CA PRO A 323 -17.68 -2.77 7.62
C PRO A 323 -16.88 -3.76 6.74
N GLN A 324 -17.44 -4.14 5.60
CA GLN A 324 -16.80 -5.03 4.63
C GLN A 324 -15.63 -4.37 3.89
N LEU A 325 -15.73 -3.08 3.57
CA LEU A 325 -14.58 -2.35 3.05
C LEU A 325 -13.46 -2.31 4.08
N LYS A 326 -13.78 -2.18 5.37
CA LYS A 326 -12.77 -2.19 6.45
C LYS A 326 -12.06 -3.54 6.55
N VAL A 327 -12.81 -4.64 6.42
CA VAL A 327 -12.24 -6.00 6.36
C VAL A 327 -11.39 -6.17 5.10
N ALA A 328 -11.92 -5.87 3.92
CA ALA A 328 -11.18 -5.98 2.65
C ALA A 328 -9.92 -5.09 2.63
N MET A 329 -9.97 -3.92 3.27
CA MET A 329 -8.82 -3.03 3.45
C MET A 329 -7.80 -3.61 4.43
N ALA A 330 -8.24 -4.07 5.59
CA ALA A 330 -7.38 -4.69 6.61
C ALA A 330 -6.70 -5.97 6.07
N GLU A 331 -7.44 -6.83 5.38
CA GLU A 331 -6.93 -8.03 4.68
C GLU A 331 -5.87 -7.64 3.65
N SER A 332 -6.14 -6.60 2.85
CA SER A 332 -5.22 -6.17 1.82
C SER A 332 -3.92 -5.55 2.32
N TRP A 333 -3.92 -5.01 3.53
CA TRP A 333 -2.73 -4.46 4.17
C TRP A 333 -2.00 -5.49 5.03
N GLY A 334 -2.52 -6.72 5.04
CA GLY A 334 -1.92 -7.84 5.76
C GLY A 334 -1.92 -7.69 7.26
N SER A 335 -2.84 -6.89 7.80
CA SER A 335 -3.15 -6.87 9.23
C SER A 335 -4.04 -8.07 9.55
N PRO A 336 -3.80 -8.79 10.66
CA PRO A 336 -4.76 -9.80 11.11
C PRO A 336 -6.11 -9.11 11.34
N VAL A 337 -7.15 -9.55 10.62
CA VAL A 337 -8.52 -9.14 10.91
C VAL A 337 -8.87 -9.80 12.24
N PHE A 338 -8.89 -9.02 13.32
CA PHE A 338 -9.27 -9.53 14.64
C PHE A 338 -10.65 -10.19 14.52
N GLY A 339 -10.69 -11.48 14.85
CA GLY A 339 -11.76 -12.45 14.56
C GLY A 339 -13.09 -12.18 15.27
N ASN A 340 -13.73 -11.07 14.96
CA ASN A 340 -15.18 -11.00 15.00
C ASN A 340 -15.64 -11.28 13.58
N HIS A 341 -16.19 -12.48 13.35
CA HIS A 341 -16.96 -12.78 12.14
C HIS A 341 -17.93 -11.62 11.90
N VAL A 342 -17.65 -10.76 10.94
CA VAL A 342 -18.66 -9.84 10.43
C VAL A 342 -19.73 -10.75 9.84
N PRO A 343 -20.96 -10.76 10.36
CA PRO A 343 -22.01 -11.61 9.83
C PRO A 343 -22.17 -11.28 8.34
N LYS A 344 -22.14 -12.31 7.48
CA LYS A 344 -22.40 -12.13 6.05
C LYS A 344 -23.80 -11.51 5.93
N THR A 345 -23.88 -10.30 5.37
CA THR A 345 -25.17 -9.66 5.08
C THR A 345 -25.80 -10.31 3.85
N ASP A 346 -27.10 -10.11 3.62
CA ASP A 346 -27.76 -10.63 2.40
C ASP A 346 -27.08 -10.10 1.12
N GLN A 347 -26.54 -8.88 1.15
CA GLN A 347 -25.72 -8.34 0.07
C GLN A 347 -24.38 -9.06 -0.11
N ASP A 348 -23.85 -9.70 0.93
CA ASP A 348 -22.60 -10.46 0.85
C ASP A 348 -22.85 -11.85 0.25
N LEU A 349 -24.00 -12.46 0.55
CA LEU A 349 -24.46 -13.69 -0.10
C LEU A 349 -24.76 -13.45 -1.59
N GLU A 350 -25.39 -12.33 -1.93
CA GLU A 350 -25.65 -11.94 -3.32
C GLU A 350 -24.35 -11.70 -4.11
N LYS A 351 -23.32 -11.13 -3.48
CA LYS A 351 -22.02 -10.91 -4.12
C LYS A 351 -21.18 -12.17 -4.22
N GLU A 352 -21.17 -13.02 -3.20
CA GLU A 352 -20.55 -14.34 -3.27
C GLU A 352 -21.19 -15.17 -4.39
N GLN A 353 -22.51 -15.02 -4.57
CA GLN A 353 -23.23 -15.56 -5.71
C GLN A 353 -22.74 -14.97 -7.05
N ILE A 354 -22.57 -13.65 -7.16
CA ILE A 354 -22.01 -12.98 -8.36
C ILE A 354 -20.58 -13.45 -8.69
N THR A 355 -19.71 -13.59 -7.70
CA THR A 355 -18.32 -14.03 -7.94
C THR A 355 -18.28 -15.50 -8.36
N LYS A 356 -19.10 -16.33 -7.72
CA LYS A 356 -19.36 -17.69 -8.15
C LYS A 356 -19.94 -17.73 -9.56
N ASN A 357 -20.79 -16.77 -9.93
CA ASN A 357 -21.31 -16.61 -11.29
C ASN A 357 -20.19 -16.25 -12.28
N MET A 358 -19.26 -15.36 -11.94
CA MET A 358 -18.12 -15.02 -12.82
C MET A 358 -17.16 -16.21 -13.01
N LYS A 359 -16.83 -16.93 -11.94
CA LYS A 359 -16.01 -18.15 -12.06
C LYS A 359 -16.72 -19.22 -12.89
N ASN A 360 -17.99 -19.50 -12.59
CA ASN A 360 -18.81 -20.42 -13.37
C ASN A 360 -18.89 -19.98 -14.83
N PHE A 361 -19.03 -18.68 -15.07
CA PHE A 361 -19.05 -18.11 -16.41
C PHE A 361 -17.75 -18.44 -17.16
N LEU A 362 -16.59 -18.19 -16.56
CA LEU A 362 -15.29 -18.52 -17.17
C LEU A 362 -15.12 -20.03 -17.40
N LEU A 363 -15.68 -20.87 -16.51
CA LEU A 363 -15.67 -22.33 -16.65
C LEU A 363 -16.53 -22.83 -17.83
N TYR A 364 -17.55 -22.07 -18.23
CA TYR A 364 -18.43 -22.42 -19.35
C TYR A 364 -18.04 -21.74 -20.67
N ASP A 365 -17.03 -20.87 -20.67
CA ASP A 365 -16.55 -20.24 -21.89
C ASP A 365 -15.79 -21.27 -22.75
N PRO A 366 -16.24 -21.59 -23.98
CA PRO A 366 -15.58 -22.58 -24.82
C PRO A 366 -14.16 -22.18 -25.24
N LYS A 367 -13.79 -20.90 -25.10
CA LYS A 367 -12.46 -20.36 -25.40
C LYS A 367 -11.52 -20.45 -24.21
N LEU A 368 -12.00 -20.82 -23.02
CA LEU A 368 -11.20 -20.97 -21.82
C LEU A 368 -11.21 -22.43 -21.37
N LYS A 369 -10.05 -23.07 -21.42
CA LYS A 369 -9.87 -24.41 -20.87
C LYS A 369 -9.30 -24.30 -19.46
N LEU A 370 -10.06 -24.75 -18.45
CA LEU A 370 -9.52 -24.86 -17.10
C LEU A 370 -8.32 -25.82 -17.11
N ILE A 371 -7.16 -25.32 -16.66
CA ILE A 371 -5.95 -26.13 -16.53
C ILE A 371 -5.76 -26.58 -15.10
N LYS A 372 -5.83 -25.64 -14.17
CA LYS A 372 -5.59 -25.90 -12.76
C LYS A 372 -6.27 -24.86 -11.88
N GLU A 373 -6.74 -25.31 -10.73
CA GLU A 373 -7.22 -24.44 -9.66
C GLU A 373 -6.31 -24.63 -8.46
N TYR A 374 -5.82 -23.53 -7.91
CA TYR A 374 -5.00 -23.52 -6.71
C TYR A 374 -5.84 -22.98 -5.57
N THR A 375 -6.09 -23.85 -4.58
CA THR A 375 -6.80 -23.48 -3.37
C THR A 375 -5.90 -22.69 -2.43
N ASN A 376 -6.51 -21.91 -1.53
CA ASN A 376 -5.76 -21.16 -0.50
C ASN A 376 -4.90 -22.12 0.35
N ASP A 377 -5.41 -23.31 0.68
CA ASP A 377 -4.71 -24.30 1.50
C ASP A 377 -3.43 -24.82 0.82
N GLU A 378 -3.46 -25.07 -0.50
CA GLU A 378 -2.27 -25.48 -1.25
C GLU A 378 -1.23 -24.36 -1.31
N ILE A 379 -1.67 -23.12 -1.49
CA ILE A 379 -0.77 -21.95 -1.50
C ILE A 379 -0.14 -21.76 -0.11
N ILE A 380 -0.91 -21.90 0.96
CA ILE A 380 -0.40 -21.79 2.34
C ILE A 380 0.56 -22.94 2.67
N ALA A 381 0.20 -24.18 2.30
CA ALA A 381 0.99 -25.37 2.60
C ALA A 381 2.38 -25.34 1.95
N SER A 382 2.51 -24.69 0.80
CA SER A 382 3.79 -24.53 0.09
C SER A 382 4.79 -23.61 0.80
N ARG A 383 4.36 -22.77 1.75
CA ARG A 383 5.23 -21.75 2.34
C ARG A 383 5.91 -22.21 3.63
N PRO A 384 7.21 -21.90 3.83
CA PRO A 384 7.97 -22.33 5.00
C PRO A 384 7.50 -21.69 6.32
N ASN A 385 6.72 -20.61 6.26
CA ASN A 385 6.24 -19.89 7.45
C ASN A 385 4.71 -19.86 7.52
N LYS A 386 4.13 -20.86 8.20
CA LYS A 386 2.67 -21.01 8.41
C LYS A 386 2.02 -19.90 9.25
N ASN A 387 2.82 -19.07 9.92
CA ASN A 387 2.32 -17.93 10.70
C ASN A 387 2.07 -16.67 9.86
N PHE A 388 2.37 -16.71 8.55
CA PHE A 388 1.88 -15.70 7.64
C PHE A 388 0.35 -15.87 7.57
N SER A 389 -0.40 -14.85 8.02
CA SER A 389 -1.88 -14.87 8.06
C SER A 389 -2.43 -15.57 6.81
N ALA A 390 -3.07 -16.71 7.06
CA ALA A 390 -3.69 -17.62 6.10
C ALA A 390 -4.80 -16.95 5.27
N ASP A 391 -5.11 -15.69 5.53
CA ASP A 391 -6.17 -14.95 4.86
C ASP A 391 -5.74 -14.35 3.51
N LYS A 392 -4.43 -14.38 3.22
CA LYS A 392 -3.80 -13.57 2.17
C LYS A 392 -3.83 -14.12 0.75
N PHE A 393 -4.17 -15.39 0.52
CA PHE A 393 -4.13 -15.93 -0.84
C PHE A 393 -5.51 -16.18 -1.41
N ASP A 394 -5.68 -15.71 -2.63
CA ASP A 394 -6.87 -15.95 -3.43
C ASP A 394 -6.79 -17.36 -3.97
N THR A 395 -7.93 -18.01 -4.10
CA THR A 395 -8.05 -19.10 -5.06
C THR A 395 -7.63 -18.55 -6.43
N VAL A 396 -6.57 -19.11 -7.00
CA VAL A 396 -6.09 -18.74 -8.33
C VAL A 396 -6.53 -19.81 -9.30
N THR A 397 -7.37 -19.42 -10.26
CA THR A 397 -7.82 -20.32 -11.31
C THR A 397 -7.06 -20.00 -12.60
N VAL A 398 -6.38 -21.00 -13.16
CA VAL A 398 -5.58 -20.86 -14.37
C VAL A 398 -6.32 -21.46 -15.56
N PHE A 399 -6.56 -20.64 -16.57
CA PHE A 399 -7.19 -21.01 -17.83
C PHE A 399 -6.17 -20.93 -18.97
N GLU A 400 -6.23 -21.87 -19.89
CA GLU A 400 -5.59 -21.79 -21.21
C GLU A 400 -6.57 -21.14 -22.19
N ILE A 401 -6.10 -20.13 -22.92
CA ILE A 401 -6.90 -19.42 -23.92
C ILE A 401 -6.81 -20.18 -25.24
N ASN A 402 -7.94 -20.69 -25.72
CA ASN A 402 -8.04 -21.41 -26.99
C ASN A 402 -8.93 -20.66 -27.97
N CYS A 403 -8.30 -19.75 -28.73
CA CYS A 403 -8.95 -18.94 -29.74
C CYS A 403 -8.91 -19.52 -31.16
N LYS A 404 -8.61 -20.81 -31.28
CA LYS A 404 -8.64 -21.52 -32.57
C LYS A 404 -10.07 -21.85 -33.02
#